data_AF-A0A967WWB9-F1
#
_entry.id   AF-A0A967WWB9-F1
#
_cell.length_a   1.000
_cell.length_b   1.000
_cell.length_c   1.000
_cell.angle_alpha   90.00
_cell.angle_beta   90.00
_cell.angle_gamma   90.00
#
_symmetry.space_group_name_H-M   'P 1'
#
loop_
_entity.id
_entity.type
_entity.pdbx_description
1 polymer ?
#
loop_
_entity_poly.entity_id
_entity_poly.type
_entity_poly.pdbx_seq_one_letter_code
_entity_poly.pdbx_strand_id
1 'polypeptide(L)'
;MRRSIVKKKWYAFGTREVVFAALGAALYGVLSFATNMIALPAAGNVALRPAVCIPMFFGVVFGPWVGFISGFLGNIIGDALSGWGFWIWWDIGNGLMGMIPGFALPLITSFRAT
;
A
#
# COMPACT_ATOMS: atom_id res chain seq x y z
N MET A 1 3.01 15.52 -34.48
CA MET A 1 3.66 14.28 -33.99
C MET A 1 2.88 13.77 -32.76
N ARG A 2 1.93 12.83 -32.92
CA ARG A 2 1.23 12.22 -31.77
C ARG A 2 2.22 11.25 -31.11
N ARG A 3 2.72 11.57 -29.90
CA ARG A 3 3.40 10.57 -29.07
C ARG A 3 2.39 9.47 -28.79
N SER A 4 2.65 8.24 -29.27
CA SER A 4 1.91 7.09 -28.80
C SER A 4 2.20 6.96 -27.31
N ILE A 5 1.19 7.20 -26.48
CA ILE A 5 1.30 6.91 -25.06
C ILE A 5 1.36 5.39 -24.98
N VAL A 6 2.57 4.85 -24.75
CA VAL A 6 2.73 3.43 -24.42
C VAL A 6 1.87 3.19 -23.17
N LYS A 7 0.73 2.53 -23.34
CA LYS A 7 -0.13 2.14 -22.22
C LYS A 7 0.64 1.12 -21.39
N LYS A 8 1.25 1.57 -20.29
CA LYS A 8 1.91 0.68 -19.34
C LYS A 8 0.83 -0.26 -18.77
N LYS A 9 1.05 -1.57 -18.89
CA LYS A 9 0.12 -2.58 -18.40
C LYS A 9 0.07 -2.50 -16.88
N TRP A 10 -1.13 -2.34 -16.32
CA TRP A 10 -1.35 -2.25 -14.86
C TRP A 10 -0.95 -3.53 -14.11
N TYR A 11 -0.92 -4.66 -14.81
CA TYR A 11 -0.53 -5.98 -14.30
C TYR A 11 0.95 -6.31 -14.54
N ALA A 12 1.72 -5.45 -15.20
CA ALA A 12 3.14 -5.72 -15.41
C ALA A 12 3.88 -5.65 -14.07
N PHE A 13 4.56 -6.73 -13.72
CA PHE A 13 5.33 -6.83 -12.48
C PHE A 13 6.78 -7.19 -12.84
N GLY A 14 7.64 -6.18 -12.90
CA GLY A 14 9.07 -6.32 -13.19
C GLY A 14 9.94 -5.84 -12.05
N THR A 15 11.24 -5.68 -12.31
CA THR A 15 12.24 -5.27 -11.32
C THR A 15 11.87 -3.95 -10.64
N ARG A 16 11.32 -3.01 -11.41
CA ARG A 16 10.88 -1.71 -10.90
C ARG A 16 9.80 -1.87 -9.82
N GLU A 17 8.77 -2.67 -10.10
CA GLU A 17 7.65 -2.90 -9.19
C GLU A 17 8.09 -3.63 -7.92
N VAL A 18 9.01 -4.60 -8.05
CA VAL A 18 9.62 -5.29 -6.90
C VAL A 18 10.35 -4.30 -5.97
N VAL A 19 11.18 -3.42 -6.54
CA VAL A 19 11.94 -2.43 -5.76
C VAL A 19 10.99 -1.48 -5.04
N PHE A 20 9.97 -0.94 -5.72
CA PHE A 20 9.02 -0.04 -5.08
C PHE A 20 8.14 -0.73 -4.04
N ALA A 21 7.79 -2.00 -4.24
CA ALA A 21 7.06 -2.79 -3.25
C ALA A 21 7.89 -3.02 -1.98
N ALA A 22 9.18 -3.34 -2.13
CA ALA A 22 10.09 -3.51 -1.00
C ALA A 22 10.31 -2.19 -0.23
N LEU A 23 10.51 -1.07 -0.96
CA LEU A 23 10.62 0.26 -0.35
C LEU A 23 9.34 0.67 0.37
N GLY A 24 8.18 0.43 -0.25
CA GLY A 24 6.87 0.72 0.34
C GLY A 24 6.61 -0.13 1.59
N ALA A 25 6.97 -1.40 1.57
CA ALA A 25 6.87 -2.30 2.72
C ALA A 25 7.79 -1.85 3.87
N ALA A 26 9.04 -1.50 3.58
CA ALA A 26 9.98 -1.02 4.60
C ALA A 26 9.50 0.30 5.21
N LEU A 27 9.07 1.26 4.38
CA LEU A 27 8.56 2.55 4.83
C LEU A 27 7.29 2.38 5.66
N TYR A 28 6.31 1.61 5.18
CA TYR A 28 5.07 1.35 5.91
C TYR A 28 5.34 0.64 7.23
N GLY A 29 6.18 -0.41 7.25
CA GLY A 29 6.50 -1.15 8.47
C GLY A 29 7.17 -0.31 9.54
N VAL A 30 8.18 0.50 9.18
CA VAL A 30 8.90 1.36 10.14
C VAL A 30 8.00 2.48 10.68
N LEU A 31 7.25 3.16 9.81
CA LEU A 31 6.33 4.20 10.27
C LEU A 31 5.15 3.63 11.06
N SER A 32 4.63 2.47 10.66
CA SER A 32 3.57 1.78 11.39
C SER A 32 4.04 1.39 12.79
N PHE A 33 5.27 0.92 12.94
CA PHE A 33 5.90 0.70 14.25
C PHE A 33 5.96 1.98 15.09
N ALA A 34 6.42 3.09 14.50
CA ALA A 34 6.51 4.38 15.21
C ALA A 34 5.13 4.91 15.66
N THR A 35 4.07 4.68 14.88
CA THR A 35 2.72 5.20 15.17
C THR A 35 1.83 4.23 15.94
N ASN A 36 2.22 2.95 16.05
CA ASN A 36 1.45 1.90 16.73
C ASN A 36 1.20 2.17 18.22
N MET A 37 1.92 3.12 18.81
CA MET A 37 1.75 3.51 20.21
C MET A 37 0.51 4.38 20.45
N ILE A 38 -0.12 4.90 19.41
CA ILE A 38 -1.36 5.68 19.50
C ILE A 38 -2.53 4.70 19.38
N ALA A 39 -2.84 4.01 20.47
CA ALA A 39 -4.02 3.14 20.55
C ALA A 39 -5.30 3.96 20.34
N LEU A 40 -6.20 3.46 19.50
CA LEU A 40 -7.48 4.12 19.27
C LEU A 40 -8.37 3.93 20.51
N PRO A 41 -8.87 5.01 21.15
CA PRO A 41 -9.81 4.86 22.24
C PRO A 41 -11.04 4.08 21.75
N ALA A 42 -11.45 3.05 22.49
CA ALA A 42 -12.57 2.14 22.20
C ALA A 42 -12.31 0.95 21.24
N ALA A 43 -11.13 0.81 20.62
CA ALA A 43 -10.78 -0.37 19.83
C ALA A 43 -9.52 -1.04 20.38
N GLY A 44 -9.70 -2.01 21.28
CA GLY A 44 -8.62 -2.64 22.06
C GLY A 44 -7.49 -3.31 21.26
N ASN A 45 -7.65 -3.47 19.94
CA ASN A 45 -6.66 -4.04 19.02
C ASN A 45 -6.35 -3.16 17.81
N VAL A 46 -6.73 -1.88 17.82
CA VAL A 46 -6.52 -0.98 16.67
C VAL A 46 -5.75 0.25 17.12
N ALA A 47 -4.62 0.50 16.47
CA ALA A 47 -3.87 1.74 16.62
C ALA A 47 -4.19 2.69 15.47
N LEU A 48 -4.12 4.00 15.74
CA LEU A 48 -4.10 5.00 14.67
C LEU A 48 -2.79 4.88 13.90
N ARG A 49 -2.89 4.35 12.68
CA ARG A 49 -1.77 4.22 11.75
C ARG A 49 -1.93 5.20 10.59
N PRO A 50 -1.57 6.49 10.73
CA PRO A 50 -1.60 7.41 9.59
C PRO A 50 -0.68 6.96 8.45
N ALA A 51 0.29 6.08 8.74
CA ALA A 51 1.18 5.44 7.76
C ALA A 51 0.46 4.64 6.67
N VAL A 52 -0.83 4.30 6.84
CA VAL A 52 -1.66 3.61 5.84
C VAL A 52 -1.74 4.34 4.49
N CYS A 53 -1.49 5.65 4.47
CA CYS A 53 -1.42 6.43 3.24
C CYS A 53 -0.28 6.00 2.31
N ILE A 54 0.78 5.37 2.83
CA ILE A 54 1.94 4.90 2.06
C ILE A 54 1.56 3.80 1.07
N PRO A 55 1.03 2.63 1.49
CA PRO A 55 0.66 1.58 0.56
C PRO A 55 -0.43 2.03 -0.42
N MET A 56 -1.34 2.92 -0.02
CA MET A 56 -2.34 3.52 -0.92
C MET A 56 -1.68 4.37 -2.01
N PHE A 57 -0.78 5.29 -1.62
CA PHE A 57 -0.06 6.14 -2.57
C PHE A 57 0.82 5.32 -3.51
N PHE A 58 1.54 4.34 -2.97
CA PHE A 58 2.39 3.45 -3.76
C PHE A 58 1.56 2.61 -4.75
N GLY A 59 0.39 2.15 -4.32
CA GLY A 59 -0.58 1.49 -5.19
C GLY A 59 -1.00 2.36 -6.36
N VAL A 60 -1.40 3.61 -6.08
CA VAL A 60 -1.85 4.58 -7.10
C VAL A 60 -0.74 4.87 -8.11
N VAL A 61 0.48 5.17 -7.63
CA VAL A 61 1.58 5.67 -8.48
C VAL A 61 2.32 4.55 -9.21
N PHE A 62 2.56 3.41 -8.56
CA PHE A 62 3.42 2.36 -9.09
C PHE A 62 2.67 1.10 -9.52
N GLY A 63 1.40 0.96 -9.11
CA GLY A 63 0.48 -0.06 -9.58
C GLY A 63 -0.17 -0.88 -8.45
N PRO A 64 -1.31 -1.53 -8.71
CA PRO A 64 -2.09 -2.24 -7.69
C PRO A 64 -1.27 -3.25 -6.89
N TRP A 65 -0.43 -4.04 -7.58
CA TRP A 65 0.42 -5.05 -6.95
C TRP A 65 1.49 -4.46 -6.04
N VAL A 66 2.01 -3.28 -6.38
CA VAL A 66 2.98 -2.57 -5.53
C VAL A 66 2.30 -2.12 -4.24
N GLY A 67 1.09 -1.58 -4.33
CA GLY A 67 0.28 -1.22 -3.16
C GLY A 67 -0.06 -2.43 -2.29
N PHE A 68 -0.46 -3.55 -2.91
CA PHE A 68 -0.75 -4.80 -2.20
C PHE A 68 0.44 -5.28 -1.38
N ILE A 69 1.59 -5.44 -2.01
CA ILE A 69 2.79 -6.00 -1.36
C ILE A 69 3.30 -5.04 -0.30
N SER A 70 3.27 -3.73 -0.56
CA SER A 70 3.67 -2.71 0.41
C SER A 70 2.81 -2.75 1.67
N GLY A 71 1.49 -2.88 1.52
CA GLY A 71 0.56 -2.96 2.64
C GLY A 71 0.66 -4.29 3.39
N PHE A 72 0.70 -5.41 2.66
CA PHE A 72 0.78 -6.74 3.22
C PHE A 72 2.10 -6.97 3.98
N LEU A 73 3.25 -6.83 3.31
CA LEU A 73 4.56 -7.06 3.94
C LEU A 73 4.91 -5.97 4.93
N GLY A 74 4.53 -4.71 4.66
CA GLY A 74 4.78 -3.63 5.61
C GLY A 74 4.00 -3.81 6.91
N ASN A 75 2.77 -4.35 6.86
CA ASN A 75 2.04 -4.68 8.08
C ASN A 75 2.73 -5.80 8.87
N ILE A 76 3.16 -6.88 8.21
CA ILE A 76 3.90 -7.98 8.85
C ILE A 76 5.16 -7.45 9.53
N ILE A 77 5.93 -6.59 8.86
CA ILE A 77 7.14 -5.98 9.43
C ILE A 77 6.77 -5.11 10.64
N GLY A 78 5.77 -4.25 10.50
CA GLY A 78 5.31 -3.36 11.57
C GLY A 78 4.83 -4.13 12.81
N ASP A 79 4.07 -5.20 12.62
CA ASP A 79 3.51 -6.02 13.69
C ASP A 79 4.59 -6.90 14.35
N ALA A 80 5.54 -7.42 13.57
CA ALA A 80 6.71 -8.13 14.09
C ALA A 80 7.58 -7.21 14.96
N LEU A 81 7.80 -5.95 14.53
CA LEU A 81 8.57 -4.97 15.31
C LEU A 81 7.80 -4.50 16.55
N SER A 82 6.48 -4.40 16.46
CA SER A 82 5.63 -3.88 17.55
C SER A 82 5.25 -4.96 18.58
N GLY A 83 5.56 -6.24 18.33
CA GLY A 83 5.23 -7.36 19.21
C GLY A 83 3.78 -7.85 19.13
N TRP A 84 3.02 -7.43 18.12
CA TRP A 84 1.60 -7.81 17.94
C TRP A 84 1.41 -9.21 17.33
N GLY A 85 2.49 -9.81 16.82
CA GLY A 85 2.47 -11.14 16.21
C GLY A 85 2.12 -11.11 14.72
N PHE A 86 1.95 -12.29 14.12
CA PHE A 86 1.57 -12.42 12.71
C PHE A 86 0.09 -12.79 12.60
N TRP A 87 -0.70 -11.94 11.92
CA TRP A 87 -2.14 -12.16 11.81
C TRP A 87 -2.65 -11.88 10.39
N ILE A 88 -2.68 -12.96 9.61
CA ILE A 88 -2.90 -12.94 8.16
C ILE A 88 -4.12 -12.12 7.69
N TRP A 89 -5.20 -12.08 8.47
CA TRP A 89 -6.41 -11.33 8.12
C TRP A 89 -6.16 -9.82 8.10
N TRP A 90 -5.35 -9.31 9.03
CA TRP A 90 -4.93 -7.92 9.04
C TRP A 90 -3.94 -7.63 7.93
N ASP A 91 -3.01 -8.54 7.66
CA ASP A 91 -2.04 -8.39 6.58
C ASP A 91 -2.73 -8.32 5.21
N ILE A 92 -3.70 -9.22 4.95
CA ILE A 92 -4.52 -9.20 3.74
C ILE A 92 -5.33 -7.91 3.67
N GLY A 93 -5.95 -7.48 4.78
CA GLY A 93 -6.70 -6.23 4.83
C GLY A 93 -5.84 -5.02 4.45
N ASN A 94 -4.63 -4.92 5.00
CA ASN A 94 -3.67 -3.86 4.68
C ASN A 94 -3.16 -3.94 3.23
N GLY A 95 -2.97 -5.15 2.71
CA GLY A 95 -2.67 -5.36 1.30
C GLY A 95 -3.79 -4.87 0.38
N LEU A 96 -5.04 -5.26 0.65
CA LEU A 96 -6.20 -4.80 -0.12
C LEU A 96 -6.38 -3.28 -0.05
N MET A 97 -6.13 -2.69 1.12
CA MET A 97 -6.16 -1.24 1.31
C MET A 97 -5.15 -0.52 0.40
N GLY A 98 -3.96 -1.07 0.17
CA GLY A 98 -3.02 -0.52 -0.81
C GLY A 98 -3.40 -0.82 -2.27
N MET A 99 -3.98 -2.00 -2.53
CA MET A 99 -4.29 -2.48 -3.86
C MET A 99 -5.48 -1.77 -4.51
N ILE A 100 -6.59 -1.61 -3.77
CA ILE A 100 -7.85 -1.06 -4.29
C ILE A 100 -7.66 0.36 -4.83
N PRO A 101 -7.06 1.31 -4.09
CA PRO A 101 -6.72 2.63 -4.62
C PRO A 101 -5.77 2.57 -5.81
N GLY A 102 -4.90 1.54 -5.88
CA GLY A 102 -4.00 1.34 -7.01
C GLY A 102 -4.69 1.10 -8.35
N PHE A 103 -5.97 0.72 -8.34
CA PHE A 103 -6.77 0.65 -9.56
C PHE A 103 -7.33 2.01 -10.01
N ALA A 104 -7.24 3.06 -9.21
CA ALA A 104 -7.80 4.37 -9.55
C ALA A 104 -7.23 4.94 -10.86
N LEU A 105 -5.90 5.03 -11.01
CA LEU A 105 -5.30 5.58 -12.24
C LEU A 105 -5.57 4.72 -13.49
N PRO A 106 -5.45 3.38 -13.45
CA PRO A 106 -5.81 2.54 -14.59
C PRO A 106 -7.28 2.62 -15.01
N LEU A 107 -8.20 2.83 -14.07
CA LEU A 107 -9.64 2.86 -14.33
C LEU A 107 -10.15 4.23 -14.77
N ILE A 108 -9.46 5.32 -14.43
CA ILE A 108 -9.85 6.67 -14.87
C ILE A 108 -9.57 6.84 -16.36
N THR A 109 -10.63 6.95 -17.15
CA THR A 109 -10.57 7.10 -18.62
C THR A 109 -10.58 8.57 -19.08
N SER A 110 -11.09 9.49 -18.26
CA SER A 110 -11.14 10.92 -18.53
C SER A 110 -11.11 11.73 -17.23
N PHE A 111 -10.35 12.84 -17.22
CA PHE A 111 -10.33 13.82 -16.12
C PHE A 111 -11.13 15.08 -16.45
N ARG A 112 -11.86 15.10 -17.58
CA ARG A 112 -12.69 16.23 -17.96
C ARG A 112 -14.07 16.08 -17.36
N ALA A 113 -14.51 17.09 -16.61
CA ALA A 113 -15.93 17.33 -16.41
C ALA A 113 -16.46 17.88 -17.75
N THR A 114 -17.39 17.15 -18.34
CA THR A 114 -18.12 17.61 -19.53
C THR A 114 -18.80 18.95 -19.23
#